data_AF-A0A7X6CMP3-F1
#
_entry.id   AF-A0A7X6CMP3-F1
#
_cell.length_a   1.000
_cell.length_b   1.000
_cell.length_c   1.000
_cell.angle_alpha   90.00
_cell.angle_beta   90.00
_cell.angle_gamma   90.00
#
_symmetry.space_group_name_H-M   'P 1'
#
loop_
_entity.id
_entity.type
_entity.pdbx_description
1 polymer ?
#
loop_
_entity_poly.entity_id
_entity_poly.type
_entity_poly.pdbx_seq_one_letter_code
_entity_poly.pdbx_strand_id
1 'polypeptide(L)'
;MKRNLPAVKKALQFGLSGAVGGFAGNLITEPFMHFDRLSGSEPFFDSVLSTARWFGLVGGGIAAAIMFGYYYYVKGKPQIKQAFKNGGLFGLIAGAISGAIAESIYSGIGPNELLRVICWGIAGSLLGLALSKRIPNLGMLRGAGGGAVGGVLGGCLFILLAYNLSGTVGRLAGCAAIGLAIGMMLIVAETLFNKAWLVISYDNGSSRTLSIGAEPVTFGSDENLSIIFIPNVAPLAMRFQLEENQIACENVDKGTVSYLRSGDQKRIGNCTVTVGNSDLSVANYSNIAPAVRSNKSAVAAAIGRQYYLKLENRVIPLIAGSQLFSSDIPSLSAVGLNDVVAVVNFQPQGEFELGLTNWSDRAWWVTDMAGDMKLVEPENTLTLALGIKIEFGKIEAEIVAN
;
A
#
# COMPACT_ATOMS: atom_id res chain seq x y z
N MET A 1 -6.75 -4.67 -12.83
CA MET A 1 -5.74 -4.05 -13.72
C MET A 1 -5.04 -2.81 -13.12
N LYS A 2 -5.73 -1.95 -12.33
CA LYS A 2 -5.16 -0.68 -11.81
C LYS A 2 -3.92 -0.79 -10.89
N ARG A 3 -3.70 -1.92 -10.20
CA ARG A 3 -2.55 -2.12 -9.27
C ARG A 3 -1.23 -2.49 -9.98
N ASN A 4 -1.31 -3.25 -11.07
CA ASN A 4 -0.14 -3.98 -11.61
C ASN A 4 0.90 -3.03 -12.21
N LEU A 5 0.48 -2.03 -13.00
CA LEU A 5 1.42 -1.12 -13.65
C LEU A 5 2.19 -0.25 -12.65
N PRO A 6 1.55 0.38 -11.63
CA PRO A 6 2.27 1.08 -10.56
C PRO A 6 3.20 0.17 -9.74
N ALA A 7 2.81 -1.08 -9.50
CA ALA A 7 3.61 -2.05 -8.75
C ALA A 7 4.89 -2.45 -9.50
N VAL A 8 4.79 -2.70 -10.81
CA VAL A 8 5.95 -2.99 -11.67
C VAL A 8 6.92 -1.81 -11.70
N LYS A 9 6.41 -0.57 -11.83
CA LYS A 9 7.25 0.64 -11.76
C LYS A 9 7.98 0.75 -10.42
N LYS A 10 7.28 0.45 -9.31
CA LYS A 10 7.88 0.43 -7.96
C LYS A 10 8.99 -0.61 -7.86
N ALA A 11 8.74 -1.84 -8.32
CA ALA A 11 9.73 -2.92 -8.28
C ALA A 11 10.98 -2.58 -9.11
N LEU A 12 10.78 -2.04 -10.32
CA LEU A 12 11.89 -1.63 -11.19
C LEU A 12 12.72 -0.50 -10.55
N GLN A 13 12.06 0.50 -9.95
CA GLN A 13 12.77 1.59 -9.28
C GLN A 13 13.61 1.08 -8.11
N PHE A 14 13.09 0.15 -7.31
CA PHE A 14 13.83 -0.46 -6.20
C PHE A 14 14.99 -1.33 -6.72
N GLY A 15 14.76 -2.11 -7.77
CA GLY A 15 15.80 -2.90 -8.42
C GLY A 15 16.94 -2.01 -8.94
N LEU A 16 16.63 -0.99 -9.73
CA LEU A 16 17.63 -0.07 -10.27
C LEU A 16 18.38 0.67 -9.16
N SER A 17 17.68 1.11 -8.11
CA SER A 17 18.32 1.74 -6.96
C SER A 17 19.27 0.78 -6.24
N GLY A 18 18.83 -0.46 -6.01
CA GLY A 18 19.68 -1.50 -5.44
C GLY A 18 20.90 -1.79 -6.31
N ALA A 19 20.75 -1.81 -7.64
CA ALA A 19 21.85 -2.01 -8.58
C ALA A 19 22.92 -0.93 -8.46
N VAL A 20 22.49 0.34 -8.42
CA VAL A 20 23.38 1.49 -8.21
C VAL A 20 24.07 1.38 -6.84
N GLY A 21 23.33 0.99 -5.80
CA GLY A 21 23.87 0.80 -4.46
C GLY A 21 24.92 -0.31 -4.37
N GLY A 22 24.67 -1.44 -5.03
CA GLY A 22 25.62 -2.56 -5.10
C GLY A 22 26.88 -2.20 -5.89
N PHE A 23 26.73 -1.51 -7.02
CA PHE A 23 27.85 -1.00 -7.80
C PHE A 23 28.69 0.00 -7.00
N ALA A 24 28.06 1.04 -6.45
CA ALA A 24 28.75 2.10 -5.71
C ALA A 24 29.37 1.57 -4.41
N GLY A 25 28.66 0.70 -3.69
CA GLY A 25 29.17 0.04 -2.49
C GLY A 25 30.42 -0.79 -2.79
N ASN A 26 30.41 -1.59 -3.86
CA ASN A 26 31.60 -2.35 -4.27
C ASN A 26 32.72 -1.43 -4.78
N LEU A 27 32.42 -0.37 -5.52
CA LEU A 27 33.42 0.58 -6.01
C LEU A 27 34.21 1.22 -4.85
N ILE A 28 33.54 1.54 -3.75
CA ILE A 28 34.18 2.06 -2.54
C ILE A 28 35.10 1.01 -1.89
N THR A 29 34.78 -0.28 -2.03
CA THR A 29 35.58 -1.36 -1.42
C THR A 29 36.84 -1.75 -2.20
N GLU A 30 36.90 -1.49 -3.50
CA GLU A 30 38.00 -1.93 -4.39
C GLU A 30 39.40 -1.48 -3.90
N PRO A 31 39.60 -0.24 -3.42
CA PRO A 31 40.89 0.18 -2.86
C PRO A 31 41.32 -0.65 -1.65
N PHE A 32 40.37 -1.13 -0.84
CA PHE A 32 40.63 -1.87 0.39
C PHE A 32 40.92 -3.36 0.11
N MET A 33 40.34 -3.94 -0.94
CA MET A 33 40.60 -5.33 -1.33
C MET A 33 42.06 -5.60 -1.78
N HIS A 34 42.76 -4.59 -2.29
CA HIS A 34 44.14 -4.75 -2.76
C HIS A 34 45.17 -4.79 -1.61
N PHE A 35 44.83 -4.27 -0.43
CA PHE A 35 45.75 -4.25 0.71
C PHE A 35 45.85 -5.61 1.43
N ASP A 36 44.78 -6.41 1.44
CA ASP A 36 44.69 -7.64 2.25
C ASP A 36 45.32 -8.89 1.55
N ARG A 37 45.78 -8.81 0.30
CA ARG A 37 46.37 -9.94 -0.46
C ARG A 37 47.90 -9.98 -0.51
N LEU A 38 48.58 -9.02 0.12
CA LEU A 38 50.05 -8.91 0.11
C LEU A 38 50.72 -9.52 1.35
N SER A 39 49.96 -9.85 2.39
CA SER A 39 50.42 -10.54 3.59
C SER A 39 50.11 -12.05 3.49
N GLY A 40 51.10 -12.89 3.79
CA GLY A 40 50.90 -14.35 3.89
C GLY A 40 49.89 -14.75 4.97
N SER A 41 49.46 -16.02 4.96
CA SER A 41 48.49 -16.66 5.88
C SER A 41 47.90 -15.76 6.97
N GLU A 42 46.90 -14.94 6.59
CA GLU A 42 46.19 -14.07 7.50
C GLU A 42 45.53 -14.91 8.62
N PRO A 43 45.66 -14.50 9.90
CA PRO A 43 44.90 -15.09 10.99
C PRO A 43 43.39 -15.11 10.69
N PHE A 44 42.69 -16.15 11.14
CA PHE A 44 41.24 -16.30 10.91
C PHE A 44 40.43 -15.02 11.22
N PHE A 45 40.76 -14.35 12.32
CA PHE A 45 40.09 -13.12 12.73
C PHE A 45 40.26 -11.96 11.74
N ASP A 46 41.43 -11.86 11.09
CA ASP A 46 41.71 -10.80 10.12
C ASP A 46 40.97 -11.06 8.80
N SER A 47 40.89 -12.33 8.38
CA SER A 47 40.04 -12.75 7.24
C SER A 47 38.56 -12.42 7.49
N VAL A 48 38.05 -12.76 8.68
CA VAL A 48 36.67 -12.47 9.09
C VAL A 48 36.41 -10.96 9.09
N LEU A 49 37.33 -10.17 9.64
CA LEU A 49 37.19 -8.72 9.70
C LEU A 49 37.28 -8.07 8.30
N SER A 50 38.17 -8.56 7.43
CA SER A 50 38.25 -8.11 6.03
C SER A 50 36.94 -8.40 5.28
N THR A 51 36.46 -9.64 5.31
CA THR A 51 35.23 -10.05 4.64
C THR A 51 34.02 -9.30 5.21
N ALA A 52 33.93 -9.12 6.54
CA ALA A 52 32.87 -8.34 7.18
C ALA A 52 32.89 -6.87 6.75
N ARG A 53 34.06 -6.22 6.66
CA ARG A 53 34.17 -4.83 6.17
C ARG A 53 33.67 -4.71 4.73
N TRP A 54 34.10 -5.63 3.85
CA TRP A 54 33.68 -5.63 2.45
C TRP A 54 32.17 -5.79 2.30
N PHE A 55 31.59 -6.83 2.92
CA PHE A 55 30.15 -7.07 2.88
C PHE A 55 29.36 -5.93 3.55
N GLY A 56 29.91 -5.34 4.62
CA GLY A 56 29.30 -4.19 5.28
C GLY A 56 29.17 -2.98 4.36
N LEU A 57 30.23 -2.62 3.64
CA LEU A 57 30.19 -1.49 2.71
C LEU A 57 29.25 -1.74 1.52
N VAL A 58 29.27 -2.94 0.95
CA VAL A 58 28.35 -3.33 -0.13
C VAL A 58 26.90 -3.34 0.35
N GLY A 59 26.62 -3.98 1.49
CA GLY A 59 25.29 -4.03 2.10
C GLY A 59 24.76 -2.66 2.47
N GLY A 60 25.61 -1.79 3.03
CA GLY A 60 25.30 -0.39 3.30
C GLY A 60 24.94 0.39 2.04
N GLY A 61 25.72 0.21 0.97
CA GLY A 61 25.45 0.82 -0.35
C GLY A 61 24.10 0.40 -0.93
N ILE A 62 23.83 -0.92 -0.96
CA ILE A 62 22.56 -1.48 -1.45
C ILE A 62 21.38 -0.93 -0.63
N ALA A 63 21.45 -1.03 0.71
CA ALA A 63 20.36 -0.58 1.58
C ALA A 63 20.11 0.93 1.49
N ALA A 64 21.16 1.75 1.47
CA ALA A 64 21.03 3.19 1.32
C ALA A 64 20.37 3.55 0.00
N ALA A 65 20.81 2.93 -1.11
CA ALA A 65 20.23 3.22 -2.41
C ALA A 65 18.78 2.74 -2.53
N ILE A 66 18.43 1.55 -2.02
CA ILE A 66 17.03 1.09 -1.95
C ILE A 66 16.16 2.08 -1.17
N MET A 67 16.61 2.54 0.00
CA MET A 67 15.86 3.53 0.78
C MET A 67 15.75 4.89 0.09
N PHE A 68 16.79 5.30 -0.65
CA PHE A 68 16.71 6.48 -1.52
C PHE A 68 15.63 6.29 -2.59
N GLY A 69 15.60 5.14 -3.25
CA GLY A 69 14.58 4.76 -4.22
C GLY A 69 13.19 4.79 -3.63
N TYR A 70 13.00 4.27 -2.41
CA TYR A 70 11.76 4.36 -1.66
C TYR A 70 11.32 5.81 -1.43
N TYR A 71 12.18 6.66 -0.86
CA TYR A 71 11.82 8.04 -0.57
C TYR A 71 11.52 8.84 -1.83
N TYR A 72 12.26 8.61 -2.91
CA TYR A 72 11.99 9.23 -4.19
C TYR A 72 10.64 8.77 -4.77
N TYR A 73 10.32 7.48 -4.68
CA TYR A 73 9.04 6.93 -5.13
C TYR A 73 7.86 7.54 -4.35
N VAL A 74 7.97 7.58 -3.03
CA VAL A 74 6.88 8.00 -2.14
C VAL A 74 6.72 9.51 -2.11
N LYS A 75 7.80 10.26 -1.84
CA LYS A 75 7.76 11.71 -1.63
C LYS A 75 8.00 12.53 -2.89
N GLY A 76 8.46 11.91 -3.98
CA GLY A 76 8.83 12.62 -5.21
C GLY A 76 10.09 13.48 -5.10
N LYS A 77 10.81 13.42 -3.97
CA LYS A 77 12.03 14.19 -3.70
C LYS A 77 13.12 13.29 -3.09
N PRO A 78 14.41 13.55 -3.39
CA PRO A 78 15.51 12.77 -2.83
C PRO A 78 15.70 13.08 -1.34
N GLN A 79 15.67 12.06 -0.47
CA GLN A 79 15.98 12.18 0.96
C GLN A 79 17.28 11.47 1.33
N ILE A 80 18.41 11.99 0.82
CA ILE A 80 19.74 11.34 0.93
C ILE A 80 20.12 11.07 2.39
N LYS A 81 20.04 12.08 3.26
CA LYS A 81 20.41 11.94 4.68
C LYS A 81 19.61 10.83 5.38
N GLN A 82 18.31 10.76 5.09
CA GLN A 82 17.42 9.76 5.68
C GLN A 82 17.69 8.37 5.09
N ALA A 83 18.02 8.27 3.80
CA ALA A 83 18.39 7.02 3.14
C ALA A 83 19.66 6.40 3.76
N PHE A 84 20.68 7.21 4.05
CA PHE A 84 21.87 6.72 4.75
C PHE A 84 21.59 6.35 6.21
N LYS A 85 20.82 7.16 6.93
CA LYS A 85 20.49 6.89 8.34
C LYS A 85 19.63 5.64 8.52
N ASN A 86 18.61 5.47 7.69
CA ASN A 86 17.64 4.38 7.83
C ASN A 86 17.97 3.15 7.00
N GLY A 87 18.69 3.30 5.88
CA GLY A 87 19.16 2.18 5.06
C GLY A 87 20.62 1.87 5.32
N GLY A 88 21.50 2.84 5.03
CA GLY A 88 22.96 2.64 5.03
C GLY A 88 23.53 2.04 6.32
N LEU A 89 23.21 2.62 7.49
CA LEU A 89 23.72 2.12 8.77
C LEU A 89 23.30 0.66 9.04
N PHE A 90 22.03 0.34 8.82
CA PHE A 90 21.49 -0.99 9.08
C PHE A 90 21.97 -2.00 8.04
N GLY A 91 22.11 -1.58 6.78
CA GLY A 91 22.71 -2.39 5.73
C GLY A 91 24.19 -2.68 5.97
N LEU A 92 24.92 -1.74 6.57
CA LEU A 92 26.32 -1.94 6.95
C LEU A 92 26.44 -3.01 8.02
N ILE A 93 25.62 -2.92 9.07
CA ILE A 93 25.61 -3.92 10.16
C ILE A 93 25.19 -5.30 9.61
N ALA A 94 24.09 -5.36 8.85
CA ALA A 94 23.61 -6.61 8.25
C ALA A 94 24.66 -7.23 7.32
N GLY A 95 25.29 -6.41 6.47
CA GLY A 95 26.38 -6.82 5.59
C GLY A 95 27.57 -7.36 6.38
N ALA A 96 28.05 -6.65 7.39
CA ALA A 96 29.18 -7.08 8.20
C ALA A 96 28.94 -8.43 8.91
N ILE A 97 27.75 -8.61 9.48
CA ILE A 97 27.34 -9.89 10.08
C ILE A 97 27.31 -10.99 9.01
N SER A 98 26.77 -10.69 7.82
CA SER A 98 26.71 -11.64 6.71
C SER A 98 28.10 -12.06 6.23
N GLY A 99 29.03 -11.12 6.12
CA GLY A 99 30.42 -11.39 5.75
C GLY A 99 31.14 -12.24 6.77
N ALA A 100 30.95 -11.97 8.07
CA ALA A 100 31.53 -12.79 9.13
C ALA A 100 30.98 -14.23 9.13
N ILE A 101 29.68 -14.39 8.88
CA ILE A 101 29.04 -15.71 8.72
C ILE A 101 29.62 -16.42 7.50
N ALA A 102 29.71 -15.75 6.35
CA ALA A 102 30.23 -16.32 5.13
C ALA A 102 31.68 -16.81 5.30
N GLU A 103 32.55 -15.99 5.89
CA GLU A 103 33.95 -16.35 6.14
C GLU A 103 34.08 -17.54 7.09
N SER A 104 33.27 -17.59 8.14
CA SER A 104 33.25 -18.70 9.09
C SER A 104 32.84 -20.01 8.40
N ILE A 105 31.84 -19.95 7.52
CA ILE A 105 31.37 -21.10 6.73
C ILE A 105 32.46 -21.56 5.75
N TYR A 106 33.10 -20.64 5.02
CA TYR A 106 34.18 -20.98 4.08
C TYR A 106 35.41 -21.55 4.77
N SER A 107 35.75 -21.06 5.96
CA SER A 107 36.89 -21.56 6.74
C SER A 107 36.66 -23.00 7.21
N GLY A 108 35.42 -23.39 7.52
CA GLY A 108 35.09 -24.73 7.99
C GLY A 108 34.90 -25.76 6.88
N ILE A 109 34.23 -25.38 5.78
CA ILE A 109 33.79 -26.32 4.72
C ILE A 109 34.66 -26.18 3.45
N GLY A 110 35.28 -25.04 3.25
CA GLY A 110 35.96 -24.67 2.01
C GLY A 110 35.07 -23.89 1.03
N PRO A 111 35.66 -22.99 0.22
CA PRO A 111 34.91 -22.19 -0.75
C PRO A 111 34.42 -23.04 -1.92
N ASN A 112 33.12 -22.99 -2.20
CA ASN A 112 32.54 -23.53 -3.43
C ASN A 112 31.35 -22.67 -3.88
N GLU A 113 30.96 -22.80 -5.14
CA GLU A 113 29.95 -21.92 -5.75
C GLU A 113 28.55 -22.12 -5.17
N LEU A 114 28.18 -23.35 -4.78
CA LEU A 114 26.89 -23.62 -4.12
C LEU A 114 26.82 -22.88 -2.77
N LEU A 115 27.88 -22.98 -1.98
CA LEU A 115 27.98 -22.32 -0.69
C LEU A 115 27.98 -20.80 -0.84
N ARG A 116 28.56 -20.28 -1.93
CA ARG A 116 28.50 -18.86 -2.27
C ARG A 116 27.09 -18.39 -2.52
N VAL A 117 26.27 -19.14 -3.25
CA VAL A 117 24.85 -18.82 -3.46
C VAL A 117 24.09 -18.84 -2.13
N ILE A 118 24.36 -19.82 -1.26
CA ILE A 118 23.74 -19.91 0.07
C ILE A 118 24.12 -18.69 0.94
N CYS A 119 25.41 -18.32 0.97
CA CYS A 119 25.89 -17.15 1.69
C CYS A 119 25.27 -15.85 1.18
N TRP A 120 25.06 -15.70 -0.14
CA TRP A 120 24.32 -14.57 -0.70
C TRP A 120 22.84 -14.59 -0.32
N GLY A 121 22.22 -15.76 -0.23
CA GLY A 121 20.87 -15.90 0.33
C GLY A 121 20.79 -15.45 1.79
N ILE A 122 21.75 -15.84 2.63
CA ILE A 122 21.84 -15.38 4.03
C ILE A 122 22.03 -13.86 4.08
N ALA A 123 22.94 -13.32 3.26
CA ALA A 123 23.19 -11.89 3.18
C ALA A 123 21.95 -11.10 2.76
N GLY A 124 21.27 -11.58 1.73
CA GLY A 124 20.00 -11.02 1.27
C GLY A 124 18.93 -11.07 2.35
N SER A 125 18.81 -12.18 3.09
CA SER A 125 17.87 -12.33 4.20
C SER A 125 18.11 -11.32 5.32
N LEU A 126 19.37 -11.18 5.78
CA LEU A 126 19.74 -10.23 6.81
C LEU A 126 19.52 -8.78 6.36
N LEU A 127 19.83 -8.47 5.09
CA LEU A 127 19.60 -7.15 4.51
C LEU A 127 18.10 -6.82 4.39
N GLY A 128 17.29 -7.78 3.94
CA GLY A 128 15.85 -7.66 3.86
C GLY A 128 15.19 -7.50 5.23
N LEU A 129 15.68 -8.22 6.24
CA LEU A 129 15.27 -8.07 7.64
C LEU A 129 15.63 -6.68 8.19
N ALA A 130 16.82 -6.17 7.88
CA ALA A 130 17.25 -4.83 8.29
C ALA A 130 16.34 -3.74 7.70
N LEU A 131 15.92 -3.90 6.45
CA LEU A 131 15.05 -2.95 5.74
C LEU A 131 13.56 -3.08 6.10
N SER A 132 13.12 -4.24 6.61
CA SER A 132 11.70 -4.51 6.85
C SER A 132 11.02 -3.60 7.88
N LYS A 133 11.79 -3.01 8.79
CA LYS A 133 11.31 -2.03 9.78
C LYS A 133 11.34 -0.58 9.27
N ARG A 134 11.83 -0.37 8.05
CA ARG A 134 12.06 0.95 7.44
C ARG A 134 11.19 1.18 6.22
N ILE A 135 10.81 0.09 5.56
CA ILE A 135 9.78 0.06 4.53
C ILE A 135 8.45 -0.24 5.23
N PRO A 136 7.50 0.71 5.29
CA PRO A 136 6.23 0.51 5.98
C PRO A 136 5.48 -0.69 5.42
N ASN A 137 4.86 -1.45 6.32
CA ASN A 137 3.99 -2.58 5.99
C ASN A 137 4.63 -3.75 5.21
N LEU A 138 5.97 -3.80 5.08
CA LEU A 138 6.67 -4.93 4.47
C LEU A 138 6.63 -6.16 5.39
N GLY A 139 6.93 -5.99 6.69
CA GLY A 139 6.97 -7.06 7.69
C GLY A 139 8.26 -7.88 7.66
N MET A 140 8.74 -8.32 8.84
CA MET A 140 10.05 -8.94 9.01
C MET A 140 10.23 -10.24 8.21
N LEU A 141 9.26 -11.16 8.29
CA LEU A 141 9.37 -12.45 7.61
C LEU A 141 9.36 -12.30 6.08
N ARG A 142 8.54 -11.37 5.56
CA ARG A 142 8.45 -11.10 4.12
C ARG A 142 9.68 -10.36 3.62
N GLY A 143 10.20 -9.41 4.39
CA GLY A 143 11.47 -8.74 4.10
C GLY A 143 12.64 -9.71 4.06
N ALA A 144 12.79 -10.57 5.08
CA ALA A 144 13.81 -11.61 5.12
C ALA A 144 13.64 -12.62 3.97
N GLY A 145 12.43 -13.11 3.72
CA GLY A 145 12.16 -14.05 2.62
C GLY A 145 12.42 -13.46 1.23
N GLY A 146 11.91 -12.24 0.96
CA GLY A 146 12.17 -11.53 -0.29
C GLY A 146 13.66 -11.22 -0.47
N GLY A 147 14.33 -10.81 0.61
CA GLY A 147 15.77 -10.63 0.63
C GLY A 147 16.54 -11.92 0.34
N ALA A 148 16.16 -13.05 0.93
CA ALA A 148 16.81 -14.34 0.71
C ALA A 148 16.69 -14.81 -0.75
N VAL A 149 15.48 -14.75 -1.31
CA VAL A 149 15.24 -15.10 -2.72
C VAL A 149 16.01 -14.17 -3.65
N GLY A 150 15.99 -12.85 -3.37
CA GLY A 150 16.77 -11.87 -4.11
C GLY A 150 18.28 -12.12 -4.01
N GLY A 151 18.77 -12.50 -2.83
CA GLY A 151 20.17 -12.85 -2.58
C GLY A 151 20.61 -14.09 -3.35
N VAL A 152 19.80 -15.16 -3.35
CA VAL A 152 20.09 -16.38 -4.13
C VAL A 152 20.13 -16.08 -5.64
N LEU A 153 19.10 -15.41 -6.18
CA LEU A 153 19.06 -15.06 -7.60
C LEU A 153 20.20 -14.12 -8.00
N GLY A 154 20.45 -13.11 -7.17
CA GLY A 154 21.55 -12.18 -7.32
C GLY A 154 22.91 -12.88 -7.24
N GLY A 155 23.07 -13.83 -6.33
CA GLY A 155 24.29 -14.62 -6.15
C GLY A 155 24.58 -15.52 -7.36
N CYS A 156 23.56 -16.19 -7.92
CA CYS A 156 23.70 -16.92 -9.17
C CYS A 156 24.16 -16.01 -10.31
N LEU A 157 23.54 -14.82 -10.44
CA LEU A 157 23.91 -13.85 -11.46
C LEU A 157 25.31 -13.25 -11.21
N PHE A 158 25.70 -13.04 -9.95
CA PHE A 158 27.05 -12.63 -9.57
C PHE A 158 28.08 -13.64 -10.06
N ILE A 159 27.86 -14.93 -9.84
CA ILE A 159 28.79 -15.98 -10.27
C ILE A 159 28.90 -16.01 -11.79
N LEU A 160 27.77 -15.93 -12.50
CA LEU A 160 27.75 -15.88 -13.96
C LEU A 160 28.52 -14.66 -14.49
N LEU A 161 28.30 -13.47 -13.91
CA LEU A 161 28.99 -12.25 -14.32
C LEU A 161 30.48 -12.28 -13.96
N ALA A 162 30.85 -12.80 -12.80
CA ALA A 162 32.23 -12.96 -12.39
C ALA A 162 33.00 -13.97 -13.25
N TYR A 163 32.31 -14.96 -13.84
CA TYR A 163 32.89 -15.90 -14.79
C TYR A 163 33.10 -15.29 -16.18
N ASN A 164 32.12 -14.52 -16.67
CA ASN A 164 32.15 -13.94 -18.02
C ASN A 164 32.92 -12.61 -18.10
N LEU A 165 33.03 -11.87 -17.00
CA LEU A 165 33.70 -10.57 -16.91
C LEU A 165 34.88 -10.68 -15.96
N SER A 166 36.08 -10.36 -16.43
CA SER A 166 37.30 -10.51 -15.63
C SER A 166 37.46 -9.43 -14.55
N GLY A 167 37.98 -9.83 -13.39
CA GLY A 167 38.51 -8.92 -12.38
C GLY A 167 37.46 -8.04 -11.69
N THR A 168 37.79 -6.75 -11.54
CA THR A 168 36.95 -5.76 -10.86
C THR A 168 35.61 -5.53 -11.57
N VAL A 169 35.57 -5.59 -12.91
CA VAL A 169 34.34 -5.37 -13.69
C VAL A 169 33.30 -6.44 -13.38
N GLY A 170 33.71 -7.72 -13.29
CA GLY A 170 32.80 -8.80 -12.92
C GLY A 170 32.24 -8.67 -11.51
N ARG A 171 33.06 -8.25 -10.53
CA ARG A 171 32.59 -7.99 -9.16
C ARG A 171 31.62 -6.82 -9.08
N LEU A 172 31.91 -5.72 -9.78
CA LEU A 172 31.03 -4.54 -9.83
C LEU A 172 29.69 -4.89 -10.46
N ALA A 173 29.70 -5.57 -11.61
CA ALA A 173 28.49 -6.01 -12.29
C ALA A 173 27.71 -7.03 -11.43
N GLY A 174 28.41 -7.95 -10.77
CA GLY A 174 27.82 -8.92 -9.85
C GLY A 174 27.16 -8.26 -8.64
N CYS A 175 27.82 -7.29 -7.99
CA CYS A 175 27.24 -6.58 -6.85
C CYS A 175 26.02 -5.75 -7.28
N ALA A 176 26.05 -5.14 -8.47
CA ALA A 176 24.89 -4.49 -9.06
C ALA A 176 23.74 -5.48 -9.29
N ALA A 177 24.03 -6.66 -9.83
CA ALA A 177 23.04 -7.73 -10.00
C ALA A 177 22.40 -8.19 -8.68
N ILE A 178 23.19 -8.32 -7.61
CA ILE A 178 22.68 -8.66 -6.28
C ILE A 178 21.75 -7.56 -5.75
N GLY A 179 22.19 -6.30 -5.79
CA GLY A 179 21.37 -5.18 -5.37
C GLY A 179 20.07 -5.08 -6.16
N LEU A 180 20.12 -5.33 -7.47
CA LEU A 180 18.96 -5.39 -8.35
C LEU A 180 17.97 -6.47 -7.94
N ALA A 181 18.46 -7.69 -7.73
CA ALA A 181 17.63 -8.84 -7.37
C ALA A 181 16.97 -8.65 -6.00
N ILE A 182 17.73 -8.17 -5.00
CA ILE A 182 17.20 -7.86 -3.66
C ILE A 182 16.15 -6.75 -3.75
N GLY A 183 16.45 -5.63 -4.41
CA GLY A 183 15.53 -4.50 -4.54
C GLY A 183 14.19 -4.90 -5.17
N MET A 184 14.22 -5.67 -6.26
CA MET A 184 13.00 -6.17 -6.88
C MET A 184 12.24 -7.14 -5.98
N MET A 185 12.94 -8.12 -5.38
CA MET A 185 12.27 -9.16 -4.59
C MET A 185 11.66 -8.63 -3.29
N LEU A 186 12.19 -7.55 -2.71
CA LEU A 186 11.52 -6.87 -1.59
C LEU A 186 10.14 -6.34 -2.00
N ILE A 187 10.01 -5.73 -3.18
CA ILE A 187 8.72 -5.22 -3.67
C ILE A 187 7.80 -6.35 -4.13
N VAL A 188 8.34 -7.42 -4.72
CA VAL A 188 7.54 -8.61 -5.04
C VAL A 188 6.97 -9.23 -3.77
N ALA A 189 7.79 -9.42 -2.74
CA ALA A 189 7.34 -9.91 -1.44
C ALA A 189 6.31 -8.97 -0.79
N GLU A 190 6.55 -7.66 -0.84
CA GLU A 190 5.56 -6.66 -0.40
C GLU A 190 4.24 -6.84 -1.15
N THR A 191 4.28 -6.91 -2.48
CA THR A 191 3.08 -6.89 -3.33
C THR A 191 2.27 -8.19 -3.23
N LEU A 192 2.94 -9.35 -3.23
CA LEU A 192 2.29 -10.65 -3.20
C LEU A 192 1.61 -10.96 -1.87
N PHE A 193 2.23 -10.55 -0.76
CA PHE A 193 1.75 -10.91 0.58
C PHE A 193 1.01 -9.76 1.29
N ASN A 194 0.93 -8.58 0.67
CA ASN A 194 0.17 -7.48 1.22
C ASN A 194 -1.33 -7.70 1.01
N LYS A 195 -2.09 -7.50 2.10
CA LYS A 195 -3.54 -7.66 2.11
C LYS A 195 -4.25 -6.49 1.45
N ALA A 196 -3.88 -5.27 1.76
CA ALA A 196 -4.58 -4.10 1.26
C ALA A 196 -3.62 -3.01 0.78
N TRP A 197 -4.01 -2.31 -0.29
CA TRP A 197 -3.18 -1.31 -0.94
C TRP A 197 -3.99 -0.06 -1.31
N LEU A 198 -3.26 1.02 -1.54
CA LEU A 198 -3.77 2.26 -2.08
C LEU A 198 -3.23 2.44 -3.50
N VAL A 199 -4.06 2.95 -4.40
CA VAL A 199 -3.67 3.48 -5.70
C VAL A 199 -3.92 4.98 -5.66
N ILE A 200 -2.84 5.75 -5.64
CA ILE A 200 -2.87 7.21 -5.59
C ILE A 200 -2.76 7.70 -7.03
N SER A 201 -3.81 8.34 -7.54
CA SER A 201 -3.84 8.93 -8.87
C SER A 201 -3.81 10.44 -8.74
N TYR A 202 -2.76 11.07 -9.25
CA TYR A 202 -2.60 12.52 -9.24
C TYR A 202 -3.25 13.13 -10.48
N ASP A 203 -3.75 14.36 -10.37
CA ASP A 203 -4.41 15.08 -11.48
C ASP A 203 -3.46 15.31 -12.67
N ASN A 204 -2.14 15.25 -12.46
CA ASN A 204 -1.13 15.31 -13.52
C ASN A 204 -0.96 14.01 -14.32
N GLY A 205 -1.82 13.01 -14.09
CA GLY A 205 -1.80 11.70 -14.77
C GLY A 205 -0.79 10.69 -14.19
N SER A 206 0.04 11.09 -13.22
CA SER A 206 0.93 10.15 -12.53
C SER A 206 0.15 9.31 -11.51
N SER A 207 0.54 8.05 -11.34
CA SER A 207 -0.06 7.17 -10.34
C SER A 207 1.00 6.37 -9.60
N ARG A 208 0.71 6.08 -8.32
CA ARG A 208 1.58 5.34 -7.40
C ARG A 208 0.76 4.34 -6.61
N THR A 209 1.42 3.30 -6.09
CA THR A 209 0.77 2.33 -5.21
C THR A 209 1.56 2.12 -3.93
N LEU A 210 0.83 2.01 -2.82
CA LEU A 210 1.40 1.77 -1.49
C LEU A 210 0.63 0.67 -0.79
N SER A 211 1.36 -0.20 -0.12
CA SER A 211 0.80 -1.21 0.77
C SER A 211 0.37 -0.56 2.09
N ILE A 212 -0.84 -0.89 2.54
CA ILE A 212 -1.33 -0.54 3.86
C ILE A 212 -1.34 -1.76 4.77
N GLY A 213 -1.17 -1.51 6.06
CA GLY A 213 -1.07 -2.49 7.13
C GLY A 213 -1.30 -1.81 8.46
N ALA A 214 -0.70 -2.32 9.54
CA ALA A 214 -0.86 -1.75 10.87
C ALA A 214 -0.17 -0.38 11.03
N GLU A 215 0.87 -0.10 10.23
CA GLU A 215 1.48 1.23 10.21
C GLU A 215 0.69 2.15 9.28
N PRO A 216 0.15 3.29 9.77
CA PRO A 216 -0.71 4.16 8.98
C PRO A 216 0.05 4.84 7.86
N VAL A 217 -0.56 4.89 6.67
CA VAL A 217 -0.12 5.71 5.55
C VAL A 217 -0.78 7.08 5.65
N THR A 218 0.03 8.12 5.87
CA THR A 218 -0.45 9.49 6.15
C THR A 218 -0.30 10.43 4.95
N PHE A 219 -1.28 11.32 4.79
CA PHE A 219 -1.39 12.30 3.70
C PHE A 219 -1.52 13.72 4.27
N GLY A 220 -0.83 14.69 3.69
CA GLY A 220 -0.89 16.08 4.14
C GLY A 220 0.20 16.96 3.54
N SER A 221 0.23 18.23 3.97
CA SER A 221 1.19 19.23 3.48
C SER A 221 2.48 19.35 4.30
N ASP A 222 2.59 18.70 5.46
CA ASP A 222 3.83 18.66 6.24
C ASP A 222 4.61 17.37 5.97
N GLU A 223 5.83 17.49 5.45
CA GLU A 223 6.71 16.36 5.11
C GLU A 223 7.20 15.54 6.32
N ASN A 224 7.09 16.08 7.53
CA ASN A 224 7.44 15.39 8.78
C ASN A 224 6.28 14.57 9.34
N LEU A 225 5.05 15.01 9.09
CA LEU A 225 3.83 14.33 9.57
C LEU A 225 3.22 13.40 8.51
N SER A 226 3.50 13.67 7.23
CA SER A 226 2.89 12.98 6.10
C SER A 226 3.89 12.14 5.31
N ILE A 227 3.53 10.88 5.07
CA ILE A 227 4.26 9.99 4.17
C ILE A 227 4.10 10.49 2.73
N ILE A 228 2.87 10.85 2.34
CA ILE A 228 2.55 11.43 1.03
C ILE A 228 2.33 12.93 1.17
N PHE A 229 3.21 13.69 0.53
CA PHE A 229 3.10 15.13 0.44
C PHE A 229 2.05 15.53 -0.60
N ILE A 230 1.07 16.32 -0.17
CA ILE A 230 0.06 16.94 -1.02
C ILE A 230 0.07 18.45 -0.70
N PRO A 231 0.33 19.32 -1.69
CA PRO A 231 0.28 20.76 -1.46
C PRO A 231 -1.17 21.22 -1.22
N ASN A 232 -1.34 22.31 -0.49
CA ASN A 232 -2.63 23.00 -0.28
C ASN A 232 -3.72 22.16 0.44
N VAL A 233 -3.32 21.22 1.29
CA VAL A 233 -4.19 20.54 2.26
C VAL A 233 -3.66 20.76 3.68
N ALA A 234 -4.37 20.28 4.70
CA ALA A 234 -3.89 20.36 6.08
C ALA A 234 -2.52 19.65 6.27
N PRO A 235 -1.71 20.06 7.26
CA PRO A 235 -0.39 19.46 7.55
C PRO A 235 -0.43 17.93 7.65
N LEU A 236 -1.54 17.42 8.19
CA LEU A 236 -1.91 16.02 8.24
C LEU A 236 -3.43 15.95 8.01
N ALA A 237 -3.84 15.63 6.78
CA ALA A 237 -5.24 15.65 6.36
C ALA A 237 -5.94 14.30 6.56
N MET A 238 -5.27 13.21 6.18
CA MET A 238 -5.84 11.85 6.28
C MET A 238 -4.82 10.79 6.67
N ARG A 239 -5.31 9.72 7.28
CA ARG A 239 -4.55 8.50 7.57
C ARG A 239 -5.31 7.26 7.12
N PHE A 240 -4.61 6.36 6.46
CA PHE A 240 -5.14 5.07 6.02
C PHE A 240 -4.40 3.94 6.72
N GLN A 241 -5.12 3.04 7.37
CA GLN A 241 -4.54 1.91 8.08
C GLN A 241 -5.43 0.67 7.95
N LEU A 242 -4.83 -0.49 8.11
CA LEU A 242 -5.54 -1.76 8.15
C LEU A 242 -5.75 -2.16 9.61
N GLU A 243 -6.99 -2.04 10.10
CA GLU A 243 -7.44 -2.45 11.43
C GLU A 243 -8.36 -3.65 11.29
N GLU A 244 -8.08 -4.77 11.96
CA GLU A 244 -9.00 -5.93 12.01
C GLU A 244 -9.45 -6.43 10.61
N ASN A 245 -8.57 -6.36 9.60
CA ASN A 245 -8.83 -6.63 8.17
C ASN A 245 -9.81 -5.65 7.47
N GLN A 246 -10.13 -4.52 8.10
CA GLN A 246 -10.87 -3.41 7.49
C GLN A 246 -9.95 -2.22 7.27
N ILE A 247 -10.21 -1.48 6.20
CA ILE A 247 -9.37 -0.35 5.81
C ILE A 247 -9.97 0.90 6.45
N ALA A 248 -9.38 1.35 7.54
CA ALA A 248 -9.79 2.56 8.23
C ALA A 248 -9.16 3.79 7.56
N CYS A 249 -9.98 4.79 7.32
CA CYS A 249 -9.62 6.12 6.83
C CYS A 249 -10.04 7.15 7.87
N GLU A 250 -9.06 7.68 8.59
CA GLU A 250 -9.23 8.79 9.52
C GLU A 250 -9.05 10.11 8.76
N ASN A 251 -10.07 10.96 8.78
CA ASN A 251 -9.95 12.37 8.43
C ASN A 251 -9.53 13.13 9.68
N VAL A 252 -8.26 13.50 9.75
CA VAL A 252 -7.66 14.10 10.96
C VAL A 252 -8.20 15.50 11.20
N ASP A 253 -8.54 16.23 10.13
CA ASP A 253 -9.11 17.59 10.23
C ASP A 253 -10.50 17.57 10.87
N LYS A 254 -11.30 16.54 10.56
CA LYS A 254 -12.69 16.39 11.04
C LYS A 254 -12.82 15.46 12.25
N GLY A 255 -11.76 14.75 12.62
CA GLY A 255 -11.78 13.71 13.67
C GLY A 255 -12.69 12.53 13.35
N THR A 256 -13.02 12.29 12.08
CA THR A 256 -13.94 11.23 11.66
C THR A 256 -13.19 10.03 11.11
N VAL A 257 -13.58 8.83 11.53
CA VAL A 257 -13.06 7.57 11.00
C VAL A 257 -14.13 6.92 10.13
N SER A 258 -13.73 6.54 8.91
CA SER A 258 -14.58 5.84 7.94
C SER A 258 -13.92 4.53 7.54
N TYR A 259 -14.70 3.46 7.40
CA TYR A 259 -14.18 2.17 6.95
C TYR A 259 -14.48 2.00 5.45
N LEU A 260 -13.42 1.75 4.70
CA LEU A 260 -13.42 1.70 3.24
C LEU A 260 -13.36 0.25 2.75
N ARG A 261 -14.08 -0.01 1.67
CA ARG A 261 -14.09 -1.28 0.93
C ARG A 261 -13.19 -1.18 -0.30
N SER A 262 -12.83 -2.34 -0.84
CA SER A 262 -12.08 -2.40 -2.10
C SER A 262 -12.89 -1.75 -3.22
N GLY A 263 -12.29 -0.79 -3.93
CA GLY A 263 -12.96 0.01 -4.97
C GLY A 263 -13.34 1.42 -4.51
N ASP A 264 -13.49 1.65 -3.20
CA ASP A 264 -13.82 2.97 -2.65
C ASP A 264 -12.73 4.00 -2.99
N GLN A 265 -13.15 5.24 -3.16
CA GLN A 265 -12.28 6.35 -3.52
C GLN A 265 -12.43 7.51 -2.55
N LYS A 266 -11.31 8.16 -2.22
CA LYS A 266 -11.28 9.41 -1.46
C LYS A 266 -10.42 10.43 -2.18
N ARG A 267 -10.96 11.64 -2.35
CA ARG A 267 -10.23 12.77 -2.94
C ARG A 267 -9.50 13.54 -1.85
N ILE A 268 -8.21 13.83 -2.10
CA ILE A 268 -7.33 14.57 -1.18
C ILE A 268 -6.57 15.60 -2.01
N GLY A 269 -6.96 16.87 -1.94
CA GLY A 269 -6.37 17.93 -2.76
C GLY A 269 -6.39 17.58 -4.26
N ASN A 270 -5.20 17.52 -4.86
CA ASN A 270 -4.98 17.23 -6.28
C ASN A 270 -4.77 15.73 -6.60
N CYS A 271 -5.22 14.82 -5.72
CA CYS A 271 -5.15 13.39 -5.98
C CYS A 271 -6.40 12.65 -5.52
N THR A 272 -6.67 11.52 -6.17
CA THR A 272 -7.72 10.56 -5.80
C THR A 272 -7.05 9.26 -5.36
N VAL A 273 -7.37 8.83 -4.15
CA VAL A 273 -6.89 7.58 -3.54
C VAL A 273 -7.96 6.52 -3.73
N THR A 274 -7.64 5.45 -4.47
CA THR A 274 -8.49 4.25 -4.61
C THR A 274 -7.97 3.15 -3.71
N VAL A 275 -8.87 2.51 -2.96
CA VAL A 275 -8.55 1.44 -2.03
C VAL A 275 -8.68 0.07 -2.71
N GLY A 276 -7.80 -0.88 -2.38
CA GLY A 276 -7.93 -2.28 -2.83
C GLY A 276 -7.54 -3.28 -1.74
N ASN A 277 -8.13 -4.48 -1.80
CA ASN A 277 -7.84 -5.60 -0.91
C ASN A 277 -7.64 -6.91 -1.72
N SER A 278 -6.77 -7.80 -1.23
CA SER A 278 -6.40 -9.10 -1.79
C SER A 278 -7.38 -10.21 -1.47
N ASP A 279 -8.29 -9.96 -0.51
CA ASP A 279 -9.43 -10.83 -0.26
C ASP A 279 -10.30 -10.85 -1.52
N LEU A 280 -9.99 -11.79 -2.41
CA LEU A 280 -10.80 -12.15 -3.55
C LEU A 280 -12.07 -12.82 -3.01
N SER A 281 -13.06 -11.99 -2.72
CA SER A 281 -14.44 -12.41 -2.57
C SER A 281 -15.34 -11.36 -3.22
N VAL A 282 -15.55 -11.55 -4.53
CA VAL A 282 -16.76 -11.12 -5.26
C VAL A 282 -17.91 -12.12 -4.98
N ALA A 283 -17.89 -12.80 -3.82
CA ALA A 283 -18.95 -13.70 -3.38
C ALA A 283 -19.05 -13.59 -1.84
N ASN A 284 -20.25 -13.35 -1.34
CA ASN A 284 -20.63 -13.02 0.04
C ASN A 284 -20.53 -11.54 0.42
N TYR A 285 -21.28 -10.69 -0.29
CA TYR A 285 -21.70 -9.39 0.23
C TYR A 285 -23.00 -9.56 1.05
N SER A 286 -22.90 -10.27 2.16
CA SER A 286 -23.95 -10.33 3.18
C SER A 286 -23.32 -9.99 4.52
N ASN A 287 -23.79 -8.89 5.11
CA ASN A 287 -23.50 -8.41 6.45
C ASN A 287 -22.05 -7.93 6.67
N ILE A 288 -21.87 -6.61 6.71
CA ILE A 288 -21.09 -5.82 7.68
C ILE A 288 -21.01 -4.40 7.08
N ALA A 289 -21.86 -3.50 7.58
CA ALA A 289 -21.79 -2.07 7.30
C ALA A 289 -20.55 -1.45 7.97
N PRO A 290 -20.00 -0.33 7.44
CA PRO A 290 -18.95 0.43 8.11
C PRO A 290 -19.47 0.99 9.45
N ALA A 291 -18.80 0.67 10.55
CA ALA A 291 -19.14 1.20 11.86
C ALA A 291 -18.56 2.61 12.02
N VAL A 292 -19.38 3.66 11.92
CA VAL A 292 -18.99 4.98 12.43
C VAL A 292 -19.25 4.97 13.94
N ARG A 293 -18.21 4.77 14.76
CA ARG A 293 -18.33 5.00 16.21
C ARG A 293 -18.34 6.50 16.49
N SER A 294 -19.54 7.08 16.45
CA SER A 294 -19.80 8.39 17.07
C SER A 294 -19.98 8.17 18.58
N ASN A 295 -19.09 8.74 19.38
CA ASN A 295 -19.22 8.72 20.83
C ASN A 295 -20.08 9.91 21.28
N LYS A 296 -21.23 9.57 21.88
CA LYS A 296 -22.19 10.38 22.65
C LYS A 296 -23.21 11.25 21.88
N SER A 297 -24.47 10.91 22.22
CA SER A 297 -25.68 11.76 22.28
C SER A 297 -26.58 11.80 21.04
N ALA A 298 -27.28 10.70 20.76
CA ALA A 298 -28.42 10.68 19.82
C ALA A 298 -29.67 9.94 20.32
N VAL A 299 -29.84 9.74 21.64
CA VAL A 299 -31.06 9.11 22.19
C VAL A 299 -32.25 10.09 22.27
N ALA A 300 -32.07 11.38 21.95
CA ALA A 300 -33.11 12.40 22.11
C ALA A 300 -33.70 13.00 20.80
N ALA A 301 -33.27 12.58 19.60
CA ALA A 301 -33.64 13.28 18.34
C ALA A 301 -34.46 12.46 17.32
N ALA A 302 -34.73 11.18 17.56
CA ALA A 302 -35.34 10.29 16.56
C ALA A 302 -36.88 10.31 16.50
N ILE A 303 -37.56 11.18 17.25
CA ILE A 303 -39.03 11.30 17.20
C ILE A 303 -39.37 12.66 16.57
N GLY A 304 -39.63 12.68 15.27
CA GLY A 304 -40.31 13.85 14.64
C GLY A 304 -39.92 14.25 13.21
N ARG A 305 -39.03 13.54 12.50
CA ARG A 305 -38.67 13.94 11.11
C ARG A 305 -39.32 13.04 10.07
N GLN A 306 -40.25 13.60 9.30
CA GLN A 306 -40.91 12.97 8.16
C GLN A 306 -40.14 13.33 6.88
N TYR A 307 -39.72 12.33 6.12
CA TYR A 307 -39.00 12.50 4.85
C TYR A 307 -39.94 12.39 3.66
N TYR A 308 -39.62 13.13 2.61
CA TYR A 308 -40.31 13.06 1.31
C TYR A 308 -39.29 12.93 0.18
N LEU A 309 -39.64 12.14 -0.83
CA LEU A 309 -38.94 12.07 -2.10
C LEU A 309 -39.59 13.07 -3.05
N LYS A 310 -38.89 14.16 -3.35
CA LYS A 310 -39.31 15.16 -4.32
C LYS A 310 -38.75 14.80 -5.69
N LEU A 311 -39.64 14.48 -6.62
CA LEU A 311 -39.40 14.32 -8.04
C LEU A 311 -39.88 15.60 -8.75
N GLU A 312 -39.48 15.85 -10.01
CA GLU A 312 -39.82 17.07 -10.75
C GLU A 312 -41.31 17.45 -10.68
N ASN A 313 -42.22 16.46 -10.82
CA ASN A 313 -43.67 16.67 -10.87
C ASN A 313 -44.46 16.02 -9.73
N ARG A 314 -43.79 15.45 -8.72
CA ARG A 314 -44.48 14.70 -7.65
C ARG A 314 -43.66 14.66 -6.36
N VAL A 315 -44.34 14.66 -5.22
CA VAL A 315 -43.72 14.48 -3.91
C VAL A 315 -44.31 13.22 -3.27
N ILE A 316 -43.46 12.29 -2.85
CA ILE A 316 -43.87 10.99 -2.30
C ILE A 316 -43.43 10.91 -0.84
N PRO A 317 -44.33 10.68 0.13
CA PRO A 317 -43.94 10.51 1.52
C PRO A 317 -43.16 9.20 1.72
N LEU A 318 -42.04 9.28 2.43
CA LEU A 318 -41.18 8.13 2.76
C LEU A 318 -41.43 7.71 4.21
N ILE A 319 -42.37 6.80 4.39
CA ILE A 319 -42.75 6.24 5.69
C ILE A 319 -42.25 4.78 5.72
N ALA A 320 -41.89 4.26 6.90
CA ALA A 320 -41.55 2.84 7.02
C ALA A 320 -42.67 1.95 6.45
N GLY A 321 -42.28 1.00 5.60
CA GLY A 321 -43.18 0.11 4.87
C GLY A 321 -43.69 0.66 3.53
N SER A 322 -43.40 1.91 3.17
CA SER A 322 -43.78 2.46 1.86
C SER A 322 -43.02 1.76 0.73
N GLN A 323 -43.71 1.46 -0.36
CA GLN A 323 -43.16 0.87 -1.57
C GLN A 323 -43.30 1.88 -2.72
N LEU A 324 -42.25 2.00 -3.54
CA LEU A 324 -42.25 2.78 -4.78
C LEU A 324 -42.33 1.79 -5.95
N PHE A 325 -43.19 2.10 -6.92
CA PHE A 325 -43.44 1.26 -8.09
C PHE A 325 -42.81 1.86 -9.35
N SER A 326 -42.64 1.06 -10.40
CA SER A 326 -42.21 1.56 -11.72
C SER A 326 -43.12 2.66 -12.28
N SER A 327 -44.39 2.72 -11.86
CA SER A 327 -45.29 3.84 -12.18
C SER A 327 -44.95 5.14 -11.45
N ASP A 328 -44.31 5.07 -10.29
CA ASP A 328 -43.86 6.23 -9.52
C ASP A 328 -42.54 6.79 -10.04
N ILE A 329 -41.67 5.91 -10.57
CA ILE A 329 -40.38 6.27 -11.17
C ILE A 329 -40.24 5.54 -12.53
N PRO A 330 -40.78 6.11 -13.62
CA PRO A 330 -40.87 5.45 -14.93
C PRO A 330 -39.54 5.05 -15.57
N SER A 331 -38.42 5.59 -15.09
CA SER A 331 -37.07 5.25 -15.59
C SER A 331 -36.52 3.94 -15.02
N LEU A 332 -37.21 3.31 -14.05
CA LEU A 332 -36.79 2.10 -13.35
C LEU A 332 -37.69 0.91 -13.68
N SER A 333 -37.08 -0.27 -13.86
CA SER A 333 -37.80 -1.55 -13.95
C SER A 333 -37.54 -2.34 -12.67
N ALA A 334 -38.53 -3.03 -12.12
CA ALA A 334 -38.33 -3.87 -10.94
C ALA A 334 -37.52 -5.15 -11.27
N VAL A 335 -36.73 -5.64 -10.32
CA VAL A 335 -36.05 -6.95 -10.44
C VAL A 335 -37.01 -8.11 -10.13
N GLY A 336 -38.02 -7.86 -9.29
CA GLY A 336 -39.00 -8.86 -8.86
C GLY A 336 -40.33 -8.81 -9.62
N LEU A 337 -41.22 -9.77 -9.33
CA LEU A 337 -42.50 -9.98 -10.01
C LEU A 337 -43.61 -8.94 -9.69
N ASN A 338 -43.33 -7.92 -8.85
CA ASN A 338 -44.36 -7.04 -8.27
C ASN A 338 -44.24 -5.56 -8.67
N ASP A 339 -43.46 -5.20 -9.70
CA ASP A 339 -43.22 -3.82 -10.17
C ASP A 339 -42.69 -2.84 -9.10
N VAL A 340 -42.25 -3.34 -7.94
CA VAL A 340 -41.65 -2.55 -6.86
C VAL A 340 -40.19 -2.24 -7.20
N VAL A 341 -39.86 -0.96 -7.29
CA VAL A 341 -38.51 -0.45 -7.60
C VAL A 341 -37.77 0.05 -6.37
N ALA A 342 -38.48 0.37 -5.28
CA ALA A 342 -37.85 0.72 -4.01
C ALA A 342 -38.75 0.42 -2.81
N VAL A 343 -38.16 0.19 -1.64
CA VAL A 343 -38.90 -0.01 -0.38
C VAL A 343 -38.26 0.79 0.75
N VAL A 344 -39.06 1.52 1.50
CA VAL A 344 -38.64 2.25 2.70
C VAL A 344 -38.75 1.32 3.91
N ASN A 345 -37.63 0.98 4.55
CA ASN A 345 -37.59 0.10 5.71
C ASN A 345 -36.76 0.73 6.84
N PHE A 346 -36.97 0.28 8.06
CA PHE A 346 -36.05 0.57 9.16
C PHE A 346 -34.74 -0.19 8.97
N GLN A 347 -33.63 0.46 9.29
CA GLN A 347 -32.33 -0.15 9.14
C GLN A 347 -32.14 -1.31 10.16
N PRO A 348 -31.67 -2.49 9.74
CA PRO A 348 -31.61 -3.69 10.60
C PRO A 348 -30.57 -3.62 11.74
N GLN A 349 -29.77 -2.55 11.85
CA GLN A 349 -28.67 -2.43 12.82
C GLN A 349 -29.01 -1.63 14.10
N GLY A 350 -30.28 -1.57 14.49
CA GLY A 350 -30.68 -1.11 15.83
C GLY A 350 -30.77 0.41 16.02
N GLU A 351 -30.61 1.19 14.95
CA GLU A 351 -30.96 2.61 14.92
C GLU A 351 -32.30 2.75 14.19
N PHE A 352 -33.28 3.45 14.78
CA PHE A 352 -34.62 3.69 14.20
C PHE A 352 -34.58 4.65 12.98
N GLU A 353 -33.56 4.54 12.15
CA GLU A 353 -33.37 5.35 10.94
C GLU A 353 -34.07 4.71 9.74
N LEU A 354 -34.71 5.55 8.93
CA LEU A 354 -35.38 5.14 7.70
C LEU A 354 -34.35 5.00 6.58
N GLY A 355 -34.42 3.90 5.84
CA GLY A 355 -33.62 3.65 4.66
C GLY A 355 -34.48 3.34 3.43
N LEU A 356 -34.04 3.78 2.25
CA LEU A 356 -34.64 3.48 0.96
C LEU A 356 -33.83 2.39 0.27
N THR A 357 -34.41 1.20 0.16
CA THR A 357 -33.79 0.02 -0.45
C THR A 357 -34.10 -0.03 -1.93
N ASN A 358 -33.08 -0.19 -2.76
CA ASN A 358 -33.21 -0.34 -4.20
C ASN A 358 -33.71 -1.75 -4.56
N TRP A 359 -34.81 -1.84 -5.31
CA TRP A 359 -35.35 -3.09 -5.86
C TRP A 359 -35.48 -3.05 -7.39
N SER A 360 -34.84 -2.06 -8.01
CA SER A 360 -34.82 -1.86 -9.46
C SER A 360 -33.68 -2.60 -10.16
N ASP A 361 -33.78 -2.75 -11.47
CA ASP A 361 -32.85 -3.44 -12.37
C ASP A 361 -31.47 -2.79 -12.51
N ARG A 362 -31.27 -1.62 -11.86
CA ARG A 362 -30.08 -0.79 -12.01
C ARG A 362 -29.71 -0.06 -10.73
N ALA A 363 -28.46 0.37 -10.68
CA ALA A 363 -27.96 1.19 -9.60
C ALA A 363 -28.37 2.67 -9.76
N TRP A 364 -28.47 3.38 -8.64
CA TRP A 364 -28.76 4.82 -8.60
C TRP A 364 -27.54 5.59 -8.12
N TRP A 365 -27.26 6.75 -8.72
CA TRP A 365 -26.28 7.66 -8.15
C TRP A 365 -26.93 8.51 -7.08
N VAL A 366 -26.20 8.72 -5.99
CA VAL A 366 -26.66 9.51 -4.86
C VAL A 366 -25.58 10.51 -4.52
N THR A 367 -25.92 11.79 -4.52
CA THR A 367 -25.02 12.87 -4.12
C THR A 367 -25.50 13.40 -2.77
N ASP A 368 -24.62 13.36 -1.77
CA ASP A 368 -24.92 13.93 -0.46
C ASP A 368 -24.70 15.46 -0.42
N MET A 369 -25.01 16.08 0.72
CA MET A 369 -24.85 17.52 0.95
C MET A 369 -23.38 17.99 0.89
N ALA A 370 -22.41 17.09 1.05
CA ALA A 370 -20.98 17.39 0.90
C ALA A 370 -20.50 17.27 -0.56
N GLY A 371 -21.37 16.82 -1.47
CA GLY A 371 -21.04 16.54 -2.86
C GLY A 371 -20.37 15.17 -3.06
N ASP A 372 -20.34 14.31 -2.03
CA ASP A 372 -19.84 12.94 -2.18
C ASP A 372 -20.88 12.13 -2.96
N MET A 373 -20.43 11.47 -4.03
CA MET A 373 -21.26 10.58 -4.83
C MET A 373 -21.11 9.14 -4.36
N LYS A 374 -22.24 8.48 -4.13
CA LYS A 374 -22.35 7.07 -3.77
C LYS A 374 -23.25 6.36 -4.77
N LEU A 375 -22.86 5.14 -5.17
CA LEU A 375 -23.71 4.29 -5.99
C LEU A 375 -24.55 3.36 -5.08
N VAL A 376 -25.86 3.32 -5.31
CA VAL A 376 -26.80 2.43 -4.61
C VAL A 376 -27.22 1.34 -5.57
N GLU A 377 -26.53 0.20 -5.54
CA GLU A 377 -26.85 -0.97 -6.38
C GLU A 377 -28.20 -1.61 -5.99
N PRO A 378 -28.80 -2.45 -6.87
CA PRO A 378 -29.97 -3.24 -6.51
C PRO A 378 -29.77 -4.00 -5.20
N GLU A 379 -30.84 -4.13 -4.41
CA GLU A 379 -30.92 -4.71 -3.07
C GLU A 379 -30.17 -3.93 -1.95
N ASN A 380 -29.49 -2.82 -2.27
CA ASN A 380 -28.83 -1.98 -1.25
C ASN A 380 -29.74 -0.88 -0.71
N THR A 381 -29.52 -0.51 0.56
CA THR A 381 -30.26 0.54 1.26
C THR A 381 -29.48 1.84 1.34
N LEU A 382 -30.12 2.93 0.92
CA LEU A 382 -29.70 4.31 1.14
C LEU A 382 -30.29 4.82 2.47
N THR A 383 -29.46 5.25 3.41
CA THR A 383 -29.93 5.96 4.61
C THR A 383 -30.52 7.30 4.22
N LEU A 384 -31.75 7.59 4.67
CA LEU A 384 -32.43 8.84 4.34
C LEU A 384 -31.87 9.99 5.16
N ALA A 385 -31.39 11.03 4.46
CA ALA A 385 -31.00 12.30 5.03
C ALA A 385 -31.41 13.46 4.10
N LEU A 386 -31.64 14.63 4.69
CA LEU A 386 -32.08 15.81 3.95
C LEU A 386 -31.01 16.33 2.98
N GLY A 387 -31.46 16.80 1.82
CA GLY A 387 -30.61 17.37 0.78
C GLY A 387 -29.81 16.34 -0.03
N ILE A 388 -30.07 15.05 0.19
CA ILE A 388 -29.56 14.00 -0.68
C ILE A 388 -30.26 14.10 -2.04
N LYS A 389 -29.47 14.14 -3.11
CA LYS A 389 -29.95 14.04 -4.49
C LYS A 389 -29.76 12.61 -5.00
N ILE A 390 -30.78 12.07 -5.66
CA ILE A 390 -30.79 10.71 -6.21
C ILE A 390 -31.05 10.78 -7.71
N GLU A 391 -30.20 10.14 -8.50
CA GLU A 391 -30.35 10.01 -9.94
C GLU A 391 -30.81 8.59 -10.28
N PHE A 392 -32.09 8.45 -10.59
CA PHE A 392 -32.72 7.22 -11.09
C PHE A 392 -32.53 7.08 -12.60
N GLY A 393 -31.29 7.27 -13.09
CA GLY A 393 -30.98 7.30 -14.51
C GLY A 393 -31.31 8.64 -15.17
N LYS A 394 -32.52 8.79 -15.74
CA LYS A 394 -32.95 10.04 -16.40
C LYS A 394 -33.80 10.96 -15.50
N ILE A 395 -34.14 10.49 -14.30
CA ILE A 395 -35.01 11.20 -13.37
C ILE A 395 -34.17 11.55 -12.14
N GLU A 396 -34.15 12.83 -11.79
CA GLU A 396 -33.53 13.33 -10.57
C GLU A 396 -34.59 13.45 -9.46
N ALA A 397 -34.17 13.16 -8.23
CA ALA A 397 -34.99 13.30 -7.05
C ALA A 397 -34.18 13.89 -5.89
N GLU A 398 -34.86 14.48 -4.92
CA GLU A 398 -34.25 15.05 -3.72
C GLU A 398 -35.01 14.62 -2.46
N ILE A 399 -34.27 14.28 -1.40
CA ILE A 399 -34.86 14.00 -0.09
C ILE A 399 -35.06 15.33 0.65
N VAL A 400 -36.32 15.67 0.89
CA VAL A 400 -36.73 16.91 1.56
C VAL A 400 -37.51 16.62 2.84
N ALA A 401 -37.55 17.61 3.73
CA ALA A 401 -38.45 17.62 4.88
C ALA A 401 -39.77 18.28 4.47
N ASN A 402 -40.83 18.06 5.25
CA ASN A 402 -42.07 18.85 5.13
C ASN A 402 -41.79 20.33 5.42
#